data_AF-A0A378AA92-F1
#
_entry.id   AF-A0A378AA92-F1
#
_cell.length_a   1.000
_cell.length_b   1.000
_cell.length_c   1.000
_cell.angle_alpha   90.00
_cell.angle_beta   90.00
_cell.angle_gamma   90.00
#
_symmetry.space_group_name_H-M   'P 1'
#
loop_
_entity.id
_entity.type
_entity.pdbx_description
1 polymer ?
#
loop_
_entity_poly.entity_id
_entity_poly.type
_entity_poly.pdbx_seq_one_letter_code
_entity_poly.pdbx_strand_id
1 'polypeptide(L)'
;MSDEGALEVARRSRGTPRIANRLLRRVRDFAEVAHDGTISADIAAQALDMLNVDAEGFDYMDRKLLLAVIDKFFGGPVGLDNLPPRLAKSGKPLKMYWSPT
;
A
#
# COMPACT_ATOMS: atom_id res chain seq x y z
N MET A 1 4.80 -19.39 -8.79
CA MET A 1 5.31 -18.00 -8.76
C MET A 1 6.80 -18.06 -9.04
N SER A 2 7.28 -17.22 -9.96
CA SER A 2 8.70 -17.09 -10.30
C SER A 2 9.44 -16.21 -9.30
N ASP A 3 10.76 -16.36 -9.24
CA ASP A 3 11.64 -15.54 -8.38
C ASP A 3 11.60 -14.07 -8.79
N GLU A 4 11.52 -13.79 -10.09
CA GLU A 4 11.42 -12.43 -10.63
C GLU A 4 10.08 -11.78 -10.28
N GLY A 5 8.97 -12.54 -10.35
CA GLY A 5 7.66 -12.09 -9.89
C GLY A 5 7.64 -11.80 -8.39
N ALA A 6 8.35 -12.59 -7.59
CA ALA A 6 8.50 -12.35 -6.15
C ALA A 6 9.30 -11.10 -5.86
N LEU A 7 10.39 -10.88 -6.61
CA LEU A 7 11.21 -9.68 -6.49
C LEU A 7 10.42 -8.42 -6.84
N GLU A 8 9.58 -8.45 -7.88
CA GLU A 8 8.76 -7.31 -8.28
C GLU A 8 7.76 -6.91 -7.19
N VAL A 9 7.07 -7.88 -6.58
CA VAL A 9 6.17 -7.62 -5.46
C VAL A 9 6.95 -7.11 -4.24
N ALA A 10 8.12 -7.68 -3.96
CA ALA A 10 8.95 -7.27 -2.83
C ALA A 10 9.45 -5.82 -2.96
N ARG A 11 9.89 -5.41 -4.16
CA ARG A 11 10.34 -4.04 -4.45
C ARG A 11 9.24 -3.02 -4.14
N ARG A 12 8.01 -3.26 -4.63
CA ARG A 12 6.86 -2.36 -4.40
C ARG A 12 6.26 -2.46 -2.98
N SER A 13 6.77 -3.35 -2.14
CA SER A 13 6.30 -3.53 -0.76
C SER A 13 7.00 -2.64 0.27
N ARG A 14 8.03 -1.88 -0.13
CA ARG A 14 8.81 -0.97 0.73
C ARG A 14 9.32 -1.65 2.01
N GLY A 15 9.74 -2.92 1.89
CA GLY A 15 10.24 -3.72 3.02
C GLY A 15 9.22 -3.97 4.14
N THR A 16 7.93 -3.66 3.93
CA THR A 16 6.89 -3.78 4.96
C THR A 16 6.14 -5.12 4.79
N PRO A 17 6.28 -6.10 5.70
CA PRO A 17 5.66 -7.43 5.54
C PRO A 17 4.13 -7.37 5.36
N ARG A 18 3.47 -6.41 6.02
CA ARG A 18 2.03 -6.18 5.88
C ARG A 18 1.63 -5.74 4.47
N ILE A 19 2.43 -4.90 3.83
CA ILE A 19 2.17 -4.44 2.45
C ILE A 19 2.44 -5.59 1.48
N ALA A 20 3.54 -6.33 1.67
CA ALA A 20 3.84 -7.51 0.88
C ALA A 20 2.69 -8.52 0.87
N ASN A 21 2.16 -8.89 2.04
CA ASN A 21 1.02 -9.80 2.13
C ASN A 21 -0.25 -9.24 1.47
N ARG A 22 -0.49 -7.91 1.53
CA ARG A 22 -1.61 -7.26 0.83
C ARG A 22 -1.46 -7.35 -0.69
N LEU A 23 -0.27 -7.07 -1.21
CA LEU A 23 0.03 -7.07 -2.64
C LEU A 23 0.02 -8.49 -3.21
N LEU A 24 0.68 -9.43 -2.55
CA LEU A 24 0.73 -10.85 -2.96
C LEU A 24 -0.67 -11.44 -3.16
N ARG A 25 -1.58 -11.19 -2.23
CA ARG A 25 -2.95 -11.69 -2.34
C ARG A 25 -3.66 -11.14 -3.58
N ARG A 26 -3.51 -9.84 -3.87
CA ARG A 26 -4.15 -9.22 -5.04
C ARG A 26 -3.50 -9.66 -6.36
N VAL A 27 -2.17 -9.80 -6.39
CA VAL A 27 -1.43 -10.30 -7.56
C VAL A 27 -1.82 -11.74 -7.85
N ARG A 28 -2.01 -12.55 -6.81
CA ARG A 28 -2.53 -13.91 -6.93
C ARG A 28 -3.95 -13.94 -7.49
N ASP A 29 -4.86 -13.15 -6.92
CA ASP A 29 -6.25 -13.07 -7.40
C ASP A 29 -6.29 -12.64 -8.89
N PHE A 30 -5.42 -11.71 -9.29
CA PHE A 30 -5.27 -11.31 -10.69
C PHE A 30 -4.74 -12.46 -11.57
N ALA A 31 -3.69 -13.16 -11.13
CA ALA A 31 -3.09 -14.25 -11.89
C ALA A 31 -4.03 -15.46 -12.03
N GLU A 32 -4.90 -15.71 -11.05
CA GLU A 32 -5.91 -16.78 -11.12
C GLU A 32 -7.06 -16.45 -12.09
N VAL A 33 -7.39 -15.17 -12.29
CA VAL A 33 -8.52 -14.74 -13.14
C VAL A 33 -8.07 -14.43 -14.58
N ALA A 34 -6.92 -13.78 -14.75
CA ALA A 34 -6.43 -13.30 -16.03
C ALA A 34 -5.45 -14.27 -16.72
N HIS A 35 -4.92 -15.25 -16.00
CA HIS A 35 -3.87 -16.17 -16.46
C HIS A 35 -4.04 -17.58 -15.86
N ASP A 36 -3.10 -18.50 -16.15
CA ASP A 36 -3.11 -19.89 -15.63
C ASP A 36 -2.62 -20.01 -14.17
N GLY A 37 -2.81 -18.97 -13.34
CA GLY A 37 -2.39 -18.97 -11.93
C GLY A 37 -0.87 -18.87 -11.69
N THR A 38 -0.05 -18.82 -12.74
CA THR A 38 1.41 -18.66 -12.62
C THR A 38 1.81 -17.20 -12.59
N ILE A 39 2.42 -16.75 -11.49
CA ILE A 39 2.90 -15.37 -11.34
C ILE A 39 4.32 -15.22 -11.93
N SER A 40 4.44 -14.61 -13.10
CA SER A 40 5.71 -14.14 -13.70
C SER A 40 6.00 -12.67 -13.33
N ALA A 41 7.19 -12.15 -13.67
CA ALA A 41 7.50 -10.73 -13.52
C ALA A 41 6.51 -9.82 -14.25
N ASP A 42 6.16 -10.16 -15.49
CA ASP A 42 5.23 -9.38 -16.31
C ASP A 42 3.81 -9.38 -15.73
N ILE A 43 3.36 -10.52 -15.21
CA ILE A 43 2.04 -10.65 -14.58
C ILE A 43 2.01 -9.87 -13.26
N ALA A 44 3.08 -9.93 -12.46
CA ALA A 44 3.19 -9.15 -11.25
C ALA A 44 3.18 -7.65 -11.55
N ALA A 45 3.93 -7.19 -12.55
CA ALA A 45 3.96 -5.80 -12.98
C ALA A 45 2.57 -5.32 -13.45
N GLN A 46 1.92 -6.06 -14.34
CA GLN A 46 0.57 -5.75 -14.82
C GLN A 46 -0.45 -5.68 -13.68
N ALA A 47 -0.41 -6.65 -12.76
CA ALA A 47 -1.29 -6.66 -11.60
C ALA A 47 -1.05 -5.42 -10.71
N LEU A 48 0.21 -5.08 -10.42
CA LEU A 48 0.57 -3.95 -9.57
C LEU A 48 0.21 -2.60 -10.21
N ASP A 49 0.37 -2.48 -11.52
CA ASP A 49 -0.03 -1.32 -12.30
C ASP A 49 -1.56 -1.14 -12.26
N MET A 50 -2.33 -2.22 -12.41
CA MET A 50 -3.79 -2.20 -12.27
C MET A 50 -4.24 -1.76 -10.86
N LEU A 51 -3.43 -2.07 -9.84
CA LEU A 51 -3.65 -1.64 -8.46
C LEU A 51 -3.22 -0.19 -8.19
N ASN A 52 -2.75 0.54 -9.21
CA ASN A 52 -2.20 1.89 -9.12
C ASN A 52 -1.04 2.02 -8.12
N VAL A 53 -0.29 0.92 -7.93
CA VAL A 53 0.91 0.88 -7.10
C VAL A 53 2.09 1.19 -8.01
N ASP A 54 2.75 2.33 -7.79
CA ASP A 54 3.92 2.68 -8.59
C ASP A 54 5.14 1.83 -8.24
N ALA A 55 6.23 1.98 -9.00
CA ALA A 55 7.47 1.26 -8.82
C ALA A 55 8.08 1.42 -7.41
N GLU A 56 7.81 2.55 -6.75
CA GLU A 56 8.27 2.83 -5.39
C GLU A 56 7.31 2.29 -4.30
N GLY A 57 6.17 1.71 -4.69
CA GLY A 57 5.22 1.09 -3.79
C GLY A 57 4.19 2.04 -3.17
N PHE A 58 4.06 3.26 -3.70
CA PHE A 58 3.00 4.18 -3.32
C PHE A 58 1.72 3.85 -4.09
N ASP A 59 0.61 3.77 -3.36
CA ASP A 59 -0.71 3.67 -3.96
C ASP A 59 -1.29 5.07 -4.23
N TYR A 60 -2.41 5.13 -4.95
CA TYR A 60 -3.09 6.39 -5.28
C TYR A 60 -3.37 7.25 -4.04
N MET A 61 -3.72 6.63 -2.91
CA MET A 61 -4.03 7.37 -1.67
C MET A 61 -2.77 7.92 -1.02
N ASP A 62 -1.68 7.15 -1.02
CA ASP A 62 -0.39 7.64 -0.54
C ASP A 62 0.09 8.85 -1.35
N ARG A 63 0.01 8.80 -2.69
CA ARG A 63 0.35 9.96 -3.55
C ARG A 63 -0.54 11.17 -3.28
N LYS A 64 -1.85 10.95 -3.13
CA LYS A 64 -2.81 12.02 -2.83
C LYS A 64 -2.57 12.66 -1.46
N LEU A 65 -2.15 11.86 -0.48
CA LEU A 65 -1.73 12.35 0.82
C LEU A 65 -0.50 13.26 0.70
N LEU A 66 0.55 12.79 0.00
CA LEU A 66 1.78 13.56 -0.19
C LEU A 66 1.51 14.88 -0.91
N LEU A 67 0.70 14.87 -1.98
CA LEU A 67 0.27 16.07 -2.68
C LEU A 67 -0.52 17.01 -1.77
N ALA A 68 -1.46 16.49 -0.97
CA ALA A 68 -2.20 17.32 -0.03
C ALA A 68 -1.29 17.96 1.04
N VAL A 69 -0.24 17.27 1.47
CA VAL A 69 0.76 17.83 2.39
C VAL A 69 1.56 18.95 1.72
N ILE A 70 2.02 18.73 0.50
CA ILE A 70 2.78 19.72 -0.28
C ILE A 70 1.92 20.96 -0.56
N ASP A 71 0.72 20.78 -1.12
CA ASP A 71 -0.12 21.88 -1.59
C ASP A 71 -0.75 22.68 -0.45
N LYS A 72 -1.20 22.01 0.62
CA LYS A 72 -1.94 22.69 1.71
C LYS A 72 -1.06 23.20 2.83
N PHE A 73 0.13 22.63 3.00
CA PHE A 73 1.01 22.97 4.11
C PHE A 73 2.36 23.50 3.64
N PHE A 74 2.60 23.65 2.33
CA PHE A 74 3.89 24.07 1.76
C PHE A 74 5.07 23.23 2.28
N GLY A 75 4.83 21.97 2.64
CA GLY A 75 5.82 21.08 3.26
C GLY A 75 6.05 21.28 4.76
N GLY A 76 5.26 22.14 5.43
CA GLY A 76 5.30 22.37 6.88
C GLY A 76 4.64 21.25 7.71
N PRO A 77 4.88 21.21 9.03
CA PRO A 77 4.38 20.15 9.91
C PRO A 77 2.85 20.11 9.95
N VAL A 78 2.28 18.94 9.64
CA VAL A 78 0.82 18.71 9.62
C VAL A 78 0.38 18.10 10.94
N GLY A 79 -0.44 18.82 11.70
CA GLY A 79 -1.14 18.26 12.86
C GLY A 79 -2.15 17.20 12.40
N LEU A 80 -2.12 16.01 13.03
CA LEU A 80 -3.03 14.90 12.70
C LEU A 80 -4.52 15.31 12.79
N ASP A 81 -4.83 16.36 13.55
CA ASP A 81 -6.17 16.91 13.71
C ASP A 81 -6.70 17.65 12.47
N ASN A 82 -5.81 18.08 11.56
CA ASN A 82 -6.17 18.82 10.34
C ASN A 82 -6.29 17.93 9.09
N LEU A 83 -6.01 16.63 9.22
CA LEU A 83 -6.22 15.68 8.13
C LEU A 83 -7.72 15.33 8.02
N PRO A 84 -8.32 15.36 6.81
CA PRO A 84 -9.70 14.95 6.63
C PRO A 84 -9.91 13.53 7.20
N PRO A 85 -11.01 13.25 7.93
CA PRO A 85 -11.26 11.95 8.57
C PRO A 85 -11.13 10.74 7.63
N ARG A 86 -11.28 10.97 6.32
CA ARG A 86 -11.22 9.95 5.26
C ARG A 86 -9.77 9.54 4.87
N LEU A 87 -8.76 10.30 5.28
CA LEU A 87 -7.32 9.98 5.11
C LEU A 87 -6.68 9.46 6.40
N ALA A 88 -7.31 9.67 7.56
CA ALA A 88 -6.87 9.11 8.82
C ALA A 88 -7.10 7.59 8.79
N LYS A 89 -6.03 6.81 8.57
CA LYS A 89 -6.05 5.35 8.74
C LYS A 89 -6.28 5.04 10.22
N SER A 90 -7.55 4.90 10.60
CA SER A 90 -8.07 4.39 11.87
C SER A 90 -7.10 4.45 13.04
N GLY A 91 -6.99 5.60 13.69
CA GLY A 91 -6.57 5.61 15.09
C GLY A 91 -7.68 4.97 15.90
N LYS A 92 -7.56 3.68 16.25
CA LYS A 92 -8.29 3.20 17.42
C LYS A 92 -7.79 4.03 18.60
N PRO A 93 -8.65 4.70 19.38
CA PRO A 93 -8.19 5.42 20.55
C PRO A 93 -7.44 4.44 21.45
N LEU A 94 -6.22 4.79 21.85
CA LEU A 94 -5.33 4.01 22.71
C LEU A 94 -5.89 3.76 24.14
N LYS A 95 -7.18 4.04 24.37
CA LYS A 95 -7.83 4.01 25.69
C LYS A 95 -8.54 2.67 26.00
N MET A 96 -8.21 1.57 25.33
CA MET A 96 -8.91 0.28 25.51
C MET A 96 -8.04 -0.89 26.00
N TYR A 97 -6.78 -0.65 26.41
CA TYR A 97 -5.89 -1.72 26.89
C TYR A 97 -5.15 -1.41 28.19
N TRP A 98 -5.62 -0.47 29.00
CA TRP A 98 -5.02 -0.23 30.31
C TRP A 98 -6.10 -0.11 31.39
N SER A 99 -6.37 -1.24 32.04
CA SER A 99 -6.96 -1.29 33.38
C SER A 99 -5.83 -1.69 34.32
N PRO A 100 -5.33 -0.80 35.21
CA PRO A 100 -4.60 -1.27 36.36
C PRO A 100 -5.62 -1.90 37.31
N THR A 101 -5.23 -2.99 37.94
CA THR A 101 -5.94 -3.57 39.08
C THR A 101 -5.86 -2.61 40.27
#